data_AF-A0A932PW97-F1
#
_entry.id   AF-A0A932PW97-F1
#
_cell.length_a   1.000
_cell.length_b   1.000
_cell.length_c   1.000
_cell.angle_alpha   90.00
_cell.angle_beta   90.00
_cell.angle_gamma   90.00
#
_symmetry.space_group_name_H-M   'P 1'
#
loop_
_entity.id
_entity.type
_entity.pdbx_description
1 polymer ?
#
loop_
_entity_poly.entity_id
_entity_poly.type
_entity_poly.pdbx_seq_one_letter_code
_entity_poly.pdbx_strand_id
1 'polypeptide(L)'
;MSNIVQRLEAFNRDLAEYRGIISDVGRRAPGEDWYGAAIPAERQRLDELCARIAEQYGGLHEAIVEALGHEPLVEQYGIVGGDLFILAAENPAANPWLTAIMEMSGPAVLQAIGYHRARRRSAIWRGAARAYGELKDLARIIAEYLKIARPG
;
A
#
# COMPACT_ATOMS: atom_id res chain seq x y z
N MET A 1 1.94 7.89 15.44
CA MET A 1 2.21 7.72 13.99
C MET A 1 1.84 6.30 13.58
N SER A 2 0.80 6.14 12.76
CA SER A 2 0.40 4.82 12.25
C SER A 2 1.48 4.25 11.33
N ASN A 3 1.79 2.96 11.48
CA ASN A 3 2.78 2.25 10.68
C ASN A 3 2.34 2.27 9.19
N ILE A 4 3.21 2.68 8.28
CA ILE A 4 2.92 2.77 6.84
C ILE A 4 2.29 1.49 6.28
N VAL A 5 2.73 0.32 6.76
CA VAL A 5 2.17 -0.98 6.38
C VAL A 5 0.70 -1.10 6.80
N GLN A 6 0.35 -0.67 8.02
CA GLN A 6 -1.05 -0.71 8.49
C GLN A 6 -1.94 0.24 7.69
N ARG A 7 -1.41 1.41 7.29
CA ARG A 7 -2.13 2.37 6.46
C ARG A 7 -2.36 1.80 5.05
N LEU A 8 -1.34 1.19 4.44
CA LEU A 8 -1.47 0.50 3.15
C LEU A 8 -2.44 -0.69 3.22
N GLU A 9 -2.45 -1.43 4.33
CA GLU A 9 -3.41 -2.52 4.55
C GLU A 9 -4.85 -2.01 4.69
N ALA A 10 -5.07 -0.88 5.35
CA ALA A 10 -6.38 -0.24 5.41
C ALA A 10 -6.83 0.22 4.02
N PHE A 11 -5.93 0.87 3.29
CA PHE A 11 -6.19 1.31 1.93
C PHE A 11 -6.54 0.15 0.99
N ASN A 12 -5.80 -0.96 1.08
CA ASN A 12 -6.09 -2.16 0.29
C ASN A 12 -7.45 -2.79 0.64
N ARG A 13 -7.89 -2.71 1.91
CA ARG A 13 -9.21 -3.21 2.30
C ARG A 13 -10.33 -2.38 1.68
N ASP A 14 -10.19 -1.05 1.69
CA ASP A 14 -11.20 -0.17 1.10
C ASP A 14 -11.28 -0.34 -0.42
N LEU A 15 -10.13 -0.49 -1.10
CA LEU A 15 -10.09 -0.84 -2.53
C LEU A 15 -10.73 -2.20 -2.82
N ALA A 16 -10.51 -3.19 -1.96
CA ALA A 16 -11.12 -4.51 -2.11
C ALA A 16 -12.64 -4.48 -1.91
N GLU A 17 -13.13 -3.69 -0.94
CA GLU A 17 -14.56 -3.46 -0.74
C GLU A 17 -15.17 -2.76 -1.95
N TYR A 18 -14.51 -1.71 -2.45
CA TYR A 18 -14.94 -0.96 -3.62
C TYR A 18 -15.09 -1.87 -4.85
N ARG A 19 -14.05 -2.66 -5.15
CA ARG A 19 -14.09 -3.66 -6.22
C ARG A 19 -15.19 -4.70 -6.01
N GLY A 20 -15.44 -5.10 -4.76
CA GLY A 20 -16.50 -6.03 -4.40
C GLY A 20 -17.88 -5.52 -4.82
N ILE A 21 -18.19 -4.27 -4.45
CA ILE A 21 -19.46 -3.63 -4.80
C ILE A 21 -19.61 -3.53 -6.33
N ILE A 22 -18.59 -3.03 -7.04
CA ILE A 22 -18.63 -2.92 -8.51
C ILE A 22 -18.86 -4.29 -9.15
N SER A 23 -18.17 -5.32 -8.68
CA SER A 23 -18.28 -6.69 -9.21
C SER A 23 -19.65 -7.30 -8.95
N ASP A 24 -20.22 -7.07 -7.77
CA ASP A 24 -21.54 -7.60 -7.41
C ASP A 24 -22.66 -6.90 -8.19
N VAL A 25 -22.55 -5.60 -8.38
CA VAL A 25 -23.48 -4.84 -9.24
C VAL A 25 -23.36 -5.30 -10.69
N GLY A 26 -22.14 -5.40 -11.23
CA GLY A 26 -21.91 -5.88 -12.61
C GLY A 26 -22.41 -7.30 -12.85
N ARG A 27 -22.35 -8.18 -11.83
CA ARG A 27 -22.93 -9.54 -11.92
C ARG A 27 -24.46 -9.53 -11.93
N ARG A 28 -25.10 -8.62 -11.19
CA ARG A 28 -26.56 -8.48 -11.13
C ARG A 28 -27.15 -7.79 -12.36
N ALA A 29 -26.41 -6.84 -12.94
CA ALA A 29 -26.82 -6.06 -14.10
C ALA A 29 -25.67 -5.99 -15.11
N PRO A 30 -25.46 -7.06 -15.91
CA PRO A 30 -24.43 -7.06 -16.93
C PRO A 30 -24.75 -6.03 -18.02
N GLY A 31 -23.87 -5.04 -18.21
CA GLY A 31 -24.04 -3.95 -19.16
C GLY A 31 -23.13 -2.76 -18.85
N GLU A 32 -23.19 -1.70 -19.67
CA GLU A 32 -22.27 -0.55 -19.58
C GLU A 32 -22.57 0.41 -18.41
N ASP A 33 -23.81 0.42 -17.87
CA ASP A 33 -24.20 1.31 -16.77
C ASP A 33 -24.37 0.58 -15.43
N TRP A 34 -23.26 0.07 -14.91
CA TRP A 34 -23.24 -0.60 -13.61
C TRP A 34 -23.63 0.36 -12.47
N TYR A 35 -23.23 1.64 -12.52
CA TYR A 35 -23.54 2.60 -11.44
C TYR A 35 -25.04 2.96 -11.40
N GLY A 36 -25.70 3.08 -12.54
CA GLY A 36 -27.16 3.21 -12.62
C GLY A 36 -27.90 2.01 -12.02
N ALA A 37 -27.34 0.81 -12.20
CA ALA A 37 -27.88 -0.44 -11.65
C ALA A 37 -27.63 -0.66 -10.15
N ALA A 38 -26.72 0.08 -9.54
CA ALA A 38 -26.46 0.02 -8.10
C ALA A 38 -27.69 0.51 -7.30
N ILE A 39 -28.00 -0.14 -6.17
CA ILE A 39 -29.05 0.34 -5.27
C ILE A 39 -28.57 1.57 -4.49
N PRO A 40 -29.48 2.40 -3.92
CA PRO A 40 -29.08 3.64 -3.23
C PRO A 40 -28.02 3.45 -2.14
N ALA A 41 -28.10 2.37 -1.36
CA ALA A 41 -27.12 2.07 -0.32
C ALA A 41 -25.73 1.74 -0.89
N GLU A 42 -25.66 1.06 -2.04
CA GLU A 42 -24.40 0.78 -2.72
C GLU A 42 -23.79 2.07 -3.26
N ARG A 43 -24.58 2.91 -3.94
CA ARG A 43 -24.11 4.22 -4.43
C ARG A 43 -23.55 5.09 -3.31
N GLN A 44 -24.29 5.22 -2.21
CA GLN A 44 -23.81 5.95 -1.04
C GLN A 44 -22.47 5.37 -0.54
N ARG A 45 -22.36 4.05 -0.46
CA ARG A 45 -21.14 3.40 0.00
C ARG A 45 -19.97 3.61 -0.97
N LEU A 46 -20.22 3.62 -2.27
CA LEU A 46 -19.21 3.94 -3.28
C LEU A 46 -18.70 5.36 -3.12
N ASP A 47 -19.59 6.33 -2.92
CA ASP A 47 -19.21 7.73 -2.73
C ASP A 47 -18.37 7.91 -1.46
N GLU A 48 -18.74 7.22 -0.36
CA GLU A 48 -17.94 7.17 0.88
C GLU A 48 -16.55 6.55 0.64
N LEU A 49 -16.48 5.47 -0.13
CA LEU A 49 -15.21 4.80 -0.45
C LEU A 49 -14.34 5.69 -1.33
N CYS A 50 -14.88 6.38 -2.34
CA CYS A 50 -14.14 7.34 -3.15
C CYS A 50 -13.50 8.44 -2.29
N ALA A 51 -14.26 9.04 -1.38
CA ALA A 51 -13.74 10.06 -0.47
C ALA A 51 -12.63 9.52 0.45
N ARG A 52 -12.83 8.32 1.03
CA ARG A 52 -11.83 7.67 1.91
C ARG A 52 -10.57 7.26 1.16
N ILE A 53 -10.70 6.81 -0.09
CA ILE A 53 -9.58 6.46 -0.97
C ILE A 53 -8.78 7.71 -1.31
N ALA A 54 -9.44 8.82 -1.66
CA ALA A 54 -8.78 10.10 -1.92
C ALA A 54 -7.95 10.56 -0.73
N GLU A 55 -8.56 10.58 0.46
CA GLU A 55 -7.91 11.02 1.70
C GLU A 55 -6.69 10.14 2.04
N GLN A 56 -6.86 8.82 1.98
CA GLN A 56 -5.79 7.87 2.29
C GLN A 56 -4.66 7.98 1.28
N TYR A 57 -4.98 8.06 -0.01
CA TYR A 57 -3.99 8.14 -1.07
C TYR A 57 -3.13 9.39 -0.97
N GLY A 58 -3.71 10.55 -0.62
CA GLY A 58 -2.94 11.77 -0.39
C GLY A 58 -1.81 11.60 0.63
N GLY A 59 -2.01 10.75 1.64
CA GLY A 59 -0.97 10.44 2.64
C GLY A 59 -0.16 9.17 2.36
N LEU A 60 -0.39 8.47 1.25
CA LEU A 60 0.27 7.22 0.86
C LEU A 60 0.98 7.31 -0.50
N HIS A 61 0.71 8.35 -1.30
CA HIS A 61 1.20 8.53 -2.65
C HIS A 61 2.72 8.31 -2.75
N GLU A 62 3.51 9.07 -1.99
CA GLU A 62 4.98 8.94 -2.01
C GLU A 62 5.45 7.53 -1.64
N ALA A 63 4.80 6.88 -0.67
CA ALA A 63 5.17 5.55 -0.22
C ALA A 63 4.86 4.46 -1.26
N ILE A 64 3.81 4.67 -2.06
CA ILE A 64 3.45 3.79 -3.18
C ILE A 64 4.42 4.03 -4.35
N VAL A 65 4.66 5.28 -4.73
CA VAL A 65 5.63 5.64 -5.79
C VAL A 65 7.03 5.11 -5.45
N GLU A 66 7.50 5.26 -4.20
CA GLU A 66 8.78 4.71 -3.76
C GLU A 66 8.86 3.19 -3.96
N ALA A 67 7.77 2.48 -3.68
CA ALA A 67 7.75 1.02 -3.76
C ALA A 67 7.61 0.46 -5.18
N LEU A 68 6.91 1.20 -6.05
CA LEU A 68 6.76 0.85 -7.46
C LEU A 68 7.98 1.27 -8.28
N GLY A 69 8.70 2.31 -7.84
CA GLY A 69 9.81 2.91 -8.57
C GLY A 69 9.35 3.84 -9.70
N HIS A 70 8.05 4.07 -9.83
CA HIS A 70 7.41 4.93 -10.82
C HIS A 70 6.02 5.37 -10.34
N GLU A 71 5.40 6.31 -11.05
CA GLU A 71 4.01 6.71 -10.80
C GLU A 71 3.04 5.59 -11.23
N PRO A 72 2.00 5.29 -10.43
CA PRO A 72 1.04 4.23 -10.74
C PRO A 72 0.05 4.69 -11.82
N LEU A 73 0.48 4.69 -13.08
CA LEU A 73 -0.36 5.15 -14.20
C LEU A 73 -1.23 4.03 -14.75
N VAL A 74 -2.44 4.38 -15.18
CA VAL A 74 -3.31 3.54 -16.02
C VAL A 74 -2.91 3.76 -17.48
N GLU A 75 -2.47 2.69 -18.15
CA GLU A 75 -2.29 2.68 -19.61
C GLU A 75 -3.13 1.59 -20.24
N GLN A 76 -3.94 1.95 -21.23
CA GLN A 76 -4.71 0.98 -22.02
C GLN A 76 -4.78 1.45 -23.47
N TYR A 77 -4.53 0.53 -24.41
CA TYR A 77 -4.50 0.81 -25.86
C TYR A 77 -3.58 1.99 -26.26
N GLY A 78 -2.49 2.22 -25.53
CA GLY A 78 -1.55 3.32 -25.79
C GLY A 78 -2.00 4.69 -25.30
N ILE A 79 -3.10 4.77 -24.53
CA ILE A 79 -3.58 5.99 -23.89
C ILE A 79 -3.26 5.92 -22.40
N VAL A 80 -2.60 6.96 -21.89
CA VAL A 80 -2.38 7.17 -20.45
C VAL A 80 -3.64 7.81 -19.87
N GLY A 81 -4.36 7.07 -19.04
CA GLY A 81 -5.57 7.54 -18.35
C GLY A 81 -5.27 8.46 -17.16
N GLY A 82 -4.07 8.36 -16.58
CA GLY A 82 -3.65 9.13 -15.39
C GLY A 82 -3.28 8.24 -14.21
N ASP A 83 -3.12 8.83 -13.03
CA ASP A 83 -2.81 8.10 -11.80
C ASP A 83 -3.99 7.22 -11.38
N LEU A 84 -3.71 5.92 -11.28
CA LEU A 84 -4.62 4.85 -10.91
C LEU A 84 -5.49 5.17 -9.71
N PHE A 85 -4.92 5.70 -8.63
CA PHE A 85 -5.62 5.90 -7.37
C PHE A 85 -6.34 7.25 -7.32
N ILE A 86 -5.87 8.24 -8.08
CA ILE A 86 -6.63 9.48 -8.31
C ILE A 86 -7.90 9.14 -9.08
N LEU A 87 -7.77 8.40 -10.18
CA LEU A 87 -8.92 7.99 -10.98
C LEU A 87 -9.88 7.09 -10.18
N ALA A 88 -9.36 6.20 -9.32
CA ALA A 88 -10.20 5.43 -8.39
C ALA A 88 -11.04 6.32 -7.45
N ALA A 89 -10.56 7.51 -7.10
CA ALA A 89 -11.27 8.44 -6.23
C ALA A 89 -12.24 9.37 -6.98
N GLU A 90 -12.20 9.38 -8.32
CA GLU A 90 -13.12 10.18 -9.13
C GLU A 90 -14.55 9.61 -9.13
N ASN A 91 -15.49 10.37 -9.67
CA ASN A 91 -16.88 9.97 -9.74
C ASN A 91 -17.02 8.61 -10.48
N PRO A 92 -17.45 7.53 -9.79
CA PRO A 92 -17.55 6.20 -10.37
C PRO A 92 -18.48 6.14 -11.58
N ALA A 93 -19.54 6.94 -11.59
CA ALA A 93 -20.52 6.97 -12.67
C ALA A 93 -19.93 7.50 -13.99
N ALA A 94 -18.86 8.28 -13.90
CA ALA A 94 -18.24 8.98 -15.04
C ALA A 94 -16.88 8.38 -15.43
N ASN A 95 -16.38 7.37 -14.71
CA ASN A 95 -15.04 6.85 -14.92
C ASN A 95 -15.05 5.59 -15.82
N PRO A 96 -14.71 5.71 -17.12
CA PRO A 96 -14.68 4.57 -18.04
C PRO A 96 -13.57 3.56 -17.72
N TRP A 97 -12.59 3.95 -16.92
CA TRP A 97 -11.43 3.11 -16.57
C TRP A 97 -11.62 2.33 -15.27
N LEU A 98 -12.75 2.52 -14.57
CA LEU A 98 -12.86 2.07 -13.19
C LEU A 98 -12.63 0.56 -13.02
N THR A 99 -13.12 -0.27 -13.95
CA THR A 99 -12.88 -1.72 -13.90
C THR A 99 -11.38 -2.04 -14.01
N ALA A 100 -10.70 -1.47 -15.02
CA ALA A 100 -9.25 -1.66 -15.19
C ALA A 100 -8.46 -1.14 -13.97
N ILE A 101 -8.90 0.00 -13.41
CA ILE A 101 -8.31 0.58 -12.21
C ILE A 101 -8.42 -0.38 -11.02
N MET A 102 -9.60 -0.98 -10.80
CA MET A 102 -9.83 -1.93 -9.71
C MET A 102 -9.04 -3.24 -9.88
N GLU A 103 -8.74 -3.66 -11.11
CA GLU A 103 -7.90 -4.82 -11.38
C GLU A 103 -6.43 -4.57 -11.06
N MET A 104 -5.91 -3.38 -11.35
CA MET A 104 -4.50 -3.03 -11.16
C MET A 104 -4.17 -2.51 -9.75
N SER A 105 -5.11 -1.85 -9.09
CA SER A 105 -4.91 -1.17 -7.79
C SER A 105 -4.51 -2.12 -6.66
N GLY A 106 -5.18 -3.26 -6.54
CA GLY A 106 -4.87 -4.27 -5.51
C GLY A 106 -3.41 -4.78 -5.58
N PRO A 107 -2.95 -5.31 -6.74
CA PRO A 107 -1.56 -5.71 -6.94
C PRO A 107 -0.55 -4.62 -6.61
N ALA A 108 -0.79 -3.37 -7.05
CA ALA A 108 0.10 -2.24 -6.77
C ALA A 108 0.25 -1.97 -5.25
N VAL A 109 -0.86 -1.98 -4.51
CA VAL A 109 -0.81 -1.78 -3.05
C VAL A 109 -0.16 -2.97 -2.33
N LEU A 110 -0.39 -4.21 -2.79
CA LEU A 110 0.27 -5.39 -2.24
C LEU A 110 1.80 -5.35 -2.45
N GLN A 111 2.26 -4.89 -3.61
CA GLN A 111 3.68 -4.64 -3.87
C GLN A 111 4.24 -3.60 -2.90
N ALA A 112 3.53 -2.48 -2.69
CA ALA A 112 3.93 -1.46 -1.73
C ALA A 112 4.02 -2.01 -0.29
N ILE A 113 3.06 -2.82 0.13
CA ILE A 113 3.09 -3.51 1.43
C ILE A 113 4.33 -4.41 1.53
N GLY A 114 4.62 -5.20 0.49
CA GLY A 114 5.78 -6.08 0.43
C GLY A 114 7.10 -5.34 0.59
N TYR A 115 7.27 -4.25 -0.17
CA TYR A 115 8.45 -3.38 -0.13
C TYR A 115 8.69 -2.82 1.28
N HIS A 116 7.68 -2.19 1.88
CA HIS A 116 7.84 -1.56 3.20
C HIS A 116 8.04 -2.59 4.32
N ARG A 117 7.42 -3.78 4.23
CA ARG A 117 7.70 -4.90 5.14
C ARG A 117 9.14 -5.41 5.02
N ALA A 118 9.69 -5.49 3.81
CA ALA A 118 11.07 -5.90 3.59
C ALA A 118 12.06 -4.87 4.13
N ARG A 119 11.82 -3.58 3.86
CA ARG A 119 12.64 -2.46 4.34
C ARG A 119 12.71 -2.41 5.87
N ARG A 120 11.57 -2.63 6.55
CA ARG A 120 11.53 -2.72 8.01
C ARG A 120 12.32 -3.91 8.55
N ARG A 121 12.21 -5.09 7.94
CA ARG A 121 13.00 -6.27 8.32
C ARG A 121 14.49 -6.02 8.16
N SER A 122 14.94 -5.43 7.05
CA SER A 122 16.34 -5.09 6.81
C SER A 122 16.89 -4.05 7.80
N ALA A 123 16.06 -3.09 8.24
CA ALA A 123 16.44 -2.15 9.30
C ALA A 123 16.62 -2.85 10.66
N ILE A 124 15.72 -3.77 11.02
CA ILE A 124 15.80 -4.55 12.26
C ILE A 124 17.07 -5.41 12.28
N TRP A 125 17.36 -6.14 11.19
CA TRP A 125 18.56 -6.95 11.10
C TRP A 125 19.85 -6.12 11.16
N ARG A 126 19.88 -4.95 10.52
CA ARG A 126 21.03 -4.02 10.63
C ARG A 126 21.21 -3.48 12.05
N GLY A 127 20.11 -3.18 12.74
CA GLY A 127 20.15 -2.76 14.14
C GLY A 127 20.65 -3.88 15.07
N ALA A 128 20.15 -5.10 14.88
CA ALA A 128 20.60 -6.27 15.64
C ALA A 128 22.08 -6.61 15.38
N ALA A 129 22.54 -6.51 14.13
CA ALA A 129 23.94 -6.72 13.78
C ALA A 129 24.87 -5.68 14.42
N ARG A 130 24.46 -4.39 14.48
CA ARG A 130 25.21 -3.36 15.21
C ARG A 130 25.26 -3.64 16.71
N ALA A 131 24.11 -3.92 17.33
CA ALA A 131 24.05 -4.24 18.76
C ALA A 131 24.90 -5.47 19.11
N TYR A 132 24.91 -6.48 18.24
CA TYR A 132 25.75 -7.67 18.41
C TYR A 132 27.25 -7.37 18.23
N GLY A 133 27.62 -6.48 17.31
CA GLY A 133 28.99 -5.98 17.15
C GLY A 133 29.47 -5.23 18.40
N GLU A 134 28.67 -4.30 18.91
CA GLU A 134 28.96 -3.55 20.13
C GLU A 134 29.13 -4.47 21.36
N LEU A 135 28.29 -5.49 21.50
CA LEU A 135 28.41 -6.51 22.54
C LEU A 135 29.71 -7.33 22.42
N LYS A 136 30.09 -7.71 21.20
CA LYS A 136 31.36 -8.41 20.95
C LYS A 136 32.57 -7.56 21.27
N ASP A 137 32.53 -6.28 20.91
CA ASP A 137 33.62 -5.34 21.20
C ASP A 137 33.76 -5.10 22.70
N LEU A 138 32.65 -4.93 23.43
CA LEU A 138 32.65 -4.82 24.89
C LEU A 138 33.24 -6.08 25.55
N ALA A 139 32.82 -7.27 25.10
CA ALA A 139 33.34 -8.54 25.61
C ALA A 139 34.86 -8.69 25.34
N ARG A 140 35.34 -8.23 24.19
CA ARG A 140 36.77 -8.21 23.85
C ARG A 140 37.55 -7.29 24.79
N ILE A 141 37.07 -6.07 25.01
CA ILE A 141 37.69 -5.10 25.92
C ILE A 141 37.78 -5.65 27.34
N ILE A 142 36.70 -6.27 27.86
CA ILE A 142 36.69 -6.88 29.19
C ILE A 142 37.69 -8.03 29.29
N ALA A 143 37.74 -8.91 28.29
CA ALA A 143 38.68 -10.03 28.26
C ALA A 143 40.15 -9.55 28.22
N GLU A 144 40.42 -8.46 27.50
CA GLU A 144 41.75 -7.85 27.41
C GLU A 144 42.15 -7.17 28.74
N TYR A 145 41.22 -6.47 29.38
CA TYR A 145 41.41 -5.93 30.73
C TYR A 145 41.69 -7.02 31.77
N LEU A 146 40.98 -8.15 31.73
CA LEU A 146 41.19 -9.27 32.65
C LEU A 146 42.53 -9.98 32.45
N LYS A 147 43.11 -9.95 31.24
CA LYS A 147 44.47 -10.44 30.98
C LYS A 147 45.53 -9.55 31.62
N ILE A 148 45.32 -8.23 31.59
CA ILE A 148 46.24 -7.25 32.20
C ILE A 148 46.14 -7.29 33.73
N ALA A 149 44.95 -7.56 34.27
CA ALA A 149 44.69 -7.58 35.71
C ALA A 149 45.08 -8.88 36.43
N ARG A 150 45.61 -9.91 35.73
CA ARG A 150 46.23 -11.07 36.39
C ARG A 150 47.70 -10.77 36.70
N PRO A 151 48.09 -10.57 37.97
CA PRO A 151 49.50 -10.56 38.32
C PRO A 151 50.01 -12.00 38.25
N GLY A 152 51.14 -12.19 37.57
CA GLY A 152 51.99 -13.38 37.75
C GLY A 152 52.63 -13.38 39.13
#